data_AF-A0A2V6PVN9-F1
#
_entry.id   AF-A0A2V6PVN9-F1
#
_cell.length_a   1.000
_cell.length_b   1.000
_cell.length_c   1.000
_cell.angle_alpha   90.00
_cell.angle_beta   90.00
_cell.angle_gamma   90.00
#
_symmetry.space_group_name_H-M   'P 1'
#
loop_
_entity.id
_entity.type
_entity.pdbx_description
1 polymer ?
#
loop_
_entity_poly.entity_id
_entity_poly.type
_entity_poly.pdbx_seq_one_letter_code
_entity_poly.pdbx_strand_id
1 'polypeptide(L)'
;MCGDELVDASRQFCGGDTCDRVLLPREGRDTVVWLGRVFAVALTLLVSLAVTQAADGQVPTLADIAACNEEAPRAIKAGTASPNGGDHARASRARAGGPTTSAGDATGGVVESPDPQIHGMQGAGAKTAAYQAAYRSCMRRKGF
;
A
#
# COMPACT_ATOMS: atom_id res chain seq x y z
N MET A 1 38.98 -61.16 13.50
CA MET A 1 37.63 -60.74 13.07
C MET A 1 36.83 -60.48 14.33
N CYS A 2 36.79 -59.24 14.82
CA CYS A 2 36.01 -58.81 15.98
C CYS A 2 35.63 -57.33 15.78
N GLY A 3 34.50 -57.03 15.13
CA GLY A 3 34.12 -55.64 14.86
C GLY A 3 32.61 -55.42 14.72
N ASP A 4 31.92 -56.37 14.08
CA ASP A 4 30.53 -56.13 13.68
C ASP A 4 29.49 -56.52 14.75
N GLU A 5 29.83 -57.44 15.67
CA GLU A 5 28.90 -57.86 16.74
C GLU A 5 28.68 -56.81 17.84
N LEU A 6 29.66 -55.93 18.09
CA LEU A 6 29.52 -54.89 19.13
C LEU A 6 28.59 -53.75 18.69
N VAL A 7 28.51 -53.52 17.38
CA VAL A 7 27.66 -52.49 16.77
C VAL A 7 26.19 -52.93 16.77
N ASP A 8 25.94 -54.23 16.66
CA ASP A 8 24.57 -54.76 16.63
C ASP A 8 23.95 -54.81 18.04
N ALA A 9 24.75 -55.17 19.05
CA ALA A 9 24.31 -55.17 20.45
C ALA A 9 23.95 -53.77 20.98
N SER A 10 24.64 -52.73 20.50
CA SER A 10 24.38 -51.35 20.94
C SER A 10 23.13 -50.74 20.28
N ARG A 11 22.77 -51.17 19.07
CA ARG A 11 21.50 -50.80 18.42
C ARG A 11 20.28 -51.46 19.05
N GLN A 12 20.44 -52.67 19.59
CA GLN A 12 19.37 -53.39 20.29
C GLN A 12 19.00 -52.75 21.64
N PHE A 13 19.98 -52.22 22.38
CA PHE A 13 19.77 -51.65 23.72
C PHE A 13 19.22 -50.22 23.71
N CYS A 14 19.51 -49.45 22.67
CA CYS A 14 19.05 -48.07 22.52
C CYS A 14 17.96 -48.03 21.45
N GLY A 15 16.69 -48.20 21.85
CA GLY A 15 15.54 -48.34 20.95
C GLY A 15 15.45 -47.32 19.81
N GLY A 16 16.11 -47.63 18.70
CA GLY A 16 16.07 -46.96 17.40
C GLY A 16 16.37 -45.46 17.44
N ASP A 17 15.33 -44.66 17.69
CA ASP A 17 15.31 -43.21 17.49
C ASP A 17 16.14 -42.43 18.51
N THR A 18 16.55 -43.05 19.61
CA THR A 18 17.35 -42.41 20.66
C THR A 18 18.82 -42.29 20.31
N CYS A 19 19.37 -43.13 19.44
CA CYS A 19 20.78 -43.07 19.04
C CYS A 19 21.09 -41.87 18.14
N ASP A 20 20.15 -41.45 17.28
CA ASP A 20 20.34 -40.29 16.40
C ASP A 20 20.49 -38.98 17.19
N ARG A 21 19.88 -38.90 18.38
CA ARG A 21 20.03 -37.74 19.28
C ARG A 21 21.38 -37.67 19.99
N VAL A 22 22.10 -38.78 20.11
CA VAL A 22 23.39 -38.86 20.82
C VAL A 22 24.57 -38.67 19.86
N LEU A 23 24.39 -38.95 18.57
CA LEU A 23 25.45 -38.87 17.55
C LEU A 23 25.62 -37.52 16.85
N LEU A 24 24.71 -36.56 17.05
CA LEU A 24 24.93 -35.21 16.52
C LEU A 24 25.89 -34.45 17.44
N PRO A 25 27.12 -34.11 16.97
CA PRO A 25 28.05 -33.32 17.74
C PRO A 25 27.41 -31.98 18.10
N ARG A 26 27.74 -31.49 19.30
CA ARG A 26 27.15 -30.29 19.91
C ARG A 26 27.22 -29.06 18.98
N GLU A 27 28.21 -29.01 18.08
CA GLU A 27 28.38 -27.96 17.04
C GLU A 27 27.32 -27.95 15.92
N GLY A 28 26.68 -29.09 15.64
CA GLY A 28 25.62 -29.20 14.61
C GLY A 28 24.27 -28.64 15.07
N ARG A 29 24.01 -28.62 16.39
CA ARG A 29 22.76 -28.12 16.96
C ARG A 29 22.72 -26.60 16.96
N ASP A 30 23.84 -25.96 17.25
CA ASP A 30 23.93 -24.49 17.28
C ASP A 30 23.86 -23.91 15.87
N THR A 31 24.45 -24.58 14.88
CA THR A 31 24.37 -24.20 13.46
C THR A 31 22.96 -24.36 12.89
N VAL A 32 22.24 -25.45 13.20
CA VAL A 32 20.84 -25.64 12.76
C VAL A 32 19.89 -24.65 13.44
N VAL A 33 20.08 -24.35 14.74
CA VAL A 33 19.28 -23.33 15.45
C VAL A 33 19.60 -21.91 14.95
N TRP A 34 20.86 -21.62 14.63
CA TRP A 34 21.28 -20.34 14.06
C TRP A 34 20.71 -20.15 12.65
N LEU A 35 20.80 -21.16 11.78
CA LEU A 35 20.18 -21.16 10.46
C LEU A 35 18.66 -20.95 10.55
N GLY A 36 17.98 -21.65 11.46
CA GLY A 36 16.54 -21.47 11.68
C GLY A 36 16.16 -20.05 12.13
N ARG A 37 16.97 -19.44 13.00
CA ARG A 37 16.77 -18.04 13.44
C ARG A 37 17.04 -17.04 12.33
N VAL A 38 18.08 -17.24 11.53
CA VAL A 38 18.38 -16.40 10.36
C VAL A 38 17.25 -16.49 9.33
N PHE A 39 16.73 -17.69 9.05
CA PHE A 39 15.58 -17.87 8.17
C PHE A 39 14.31 -17.21 8.73
N ALA A 40 14.04 -17.32 10.03
CA ALA A 40 12.89 -16.65 10.64
C ALA A 40 13.00 -15.12 10.58
N VAL A 41 14.20 -14.56 10.79
CA VAL A 41 14.46 -13.11 10.64
C VAL A 41 14.34 -12.69 9.18
N ALA A 42 14.86 -13.47 8.23
CA ALA A 42 14.73 -13.20 6.80
C ALA A 42 13.25 -13.25 6.35
N LEU A 43 12.48 -14.25 6.80
CA LEU A 43 11.05 -14.36 6.51
C LEU A 43 10.25 -13.21 7.11
N THR A 44 10.52 -12.83 8.36
CA THR A 44 9.85 -11.68 8.99
C THR A 44 10.21 -10.37 8.30
N LEU A 45 11.46 -10.19 7.86
CA LEU A 45 11.86 -9.05 7.02
C LEU A 45 11.14 -9.07 5.66
N LEU A 46 11.09 -10.20 4.96
CA LEU A 46 10.39 -10.33 3.67
C LEU A 46 8.90 -10.02 3.78
N VAL A 47 8.22 -10.51 4.84
CA VAL A 47 6.82 -10.19 5.11
C VAL A 47 6.65 -8.71 5.47
N SER A 48 7.62 -8.11 6.17
CA SER A 48 7.59 -6.67 6.52
C SER A 48 7.80 -5.76 5.30
N LEU A 49 8.65 -6.17 4.34
CA LEU A 49 8.89 -5.42 3.11
C LEU A 49 7.70 -5.45 2.14
N ALA A 50 6.73 -6.35 2.32
CA ALA A 50 5.54 -6.40 1.47
C ALA A 50 4.52 -5.27 1.74
N VAL A 51 4.73 -4.42 2.74
CA VAL A 51 3.81 -3.35 3.16
C VAL A 51 4.31 -1.94 2.76
N THR A 52 5.36 -1.83 1.97
CA THR A 52 5.75 -0.52 1.39
C THR A 52 4.99 -0.32 0.08
N GLN A 53 3.75 0.20 0.16
CA GLN A 53 3.21 0.93 -0.98
C GLN A 53 4.15 2.11 -1.21
N ALA A 54 4.92 2.03 -2.29
CA ALA A 54 5.79 3.10 -2.73
C ALA A 54 4.94 4.36 -2.88
N ALA A 55 5.11 5.30 -1.96
CA ALA A 55 4.64 6.67 -2.10
C ALA A 55 5.57 7.40 -3.07
N ASP A 56 5.74 6.84 -4.27
CA ASP A 56 6.10 7.67 -5.41
C ASP A 56 4.88 8.54 -5.68
N GLY A 57 5.10 9.84 -5.91
CA GLY A 57 4.06 10.83 -6.16
C GLY A 57 3.29 10.52 -7.45
N GLN A 58 2.46 9.48 -7.39
CA GLN A 58 1.72 8.95 -8.51
C GLN A 58 0.69 10.02 -8.89
N VAL A 59 0.89 10.65 -10.05
CA VAL A 59 -0.09 11.58 -10.61
C VAL A 59 -1.34 10.76 -10.96
N PRO A 60 -2.56 11.21 -10.60
CA PRO A 60 -3.78 10.49 -10.92
C PRO A 60 -3.88 10.20 -12.42
N THR A 61 -4.28 8.98 -12.78
CA THR A 61 -4.50 8.66 -14.19
C THR A 61 -5.70 9.44 -14.73
N LEU A 62 -5.79 9.61 -16.06
CA LEU A 62 -6.98 10.21 -16.68
C LEU A 62 -8.28 9.46 -16.32
N ALA A 63 -8.20 8.14 -16.12
CA ALA A 63 -9.33 7.33 -15.70
C ALA A 63 -9.74 7.64 -14.25
N ASP A 64 -8.78 7.84 -13.34
CA ASP A 64 -9.05 8.24 -11.96
C ASP A 64 -9.70 9.62 -11.88
N ILE A 65 -9.17 10.57 -12.66
CA ILE A 65 -9.70 11.93 -12.79
C ILE A 65 -11.13 11.90 -13.31
N ALA A 66 -11.40 11.19 -14.40
CA ALA A 66 -12.74 11.07 -14.98
C ALA A 66 -13.72 10.45 -13.98
N ALA A 67 -13.34 9.33 -13.36
CA ALA A 67 -14.18 8.64 -12.38
C ALA A 67 -14.52 9.55 -11.18
N CYS A 68 -13.53 10.26 -10.62
CA CYS A 68 -13.78 11.14 -9.48
C CYS A 68 -14.61 12.38 -9.84
N ASN A 69 -14.47 12.91 -11.07
CA ASN A 69 -15.33 13.99 -11.54
C ASN A 69 -16.79 13.52 -11.76
N GLU A 70 -17.00 12.29 -12.23
CA GLU A 70 -18.35 11.70 -12.33
C GLU A 70 -18.97 11.38 -10.96
N GLU A 71 -18.15 10.97 -10.00
CA GLU A 71 -18.62 10.61 -8.66
C GLU A 71 -18.97 11.84 -7.81
N ALA A 72 -18.22 12.94 -7.95
CA ALA A 72 -18.40 14.16 -7.17
C ALA A 72 -19.87 14.66 -7.11
N PRO A 73 -20.60 14.84 -8.23
CA PRO A 73 -22.00 15.27 -8.17
C PRO A 73 -22.91 14.24 -7.48
N ARG A 74 -22.60 12.95 -7.57
CA ARG A 74 -23.36 11.88 -6.90
C ARG A 74 -23.20 11.97 -5.38
N ALA A 75 -21.98 12.18 -4.91
CA ALA A 75 -21.69 12.38 -3.49
C ALA A 75 -22.34 13.65 -2.93
N ILE A 76 -22.35 14.74 -3.71
CA ILE A 76 -23.09 15.97 -3.34
C ILE A 76 -24.59 15.67 -3.20
N LYS A 77 -25.18 15.01 -4.20
CA LYS A 77 -26.62 14.67 -4.19
C LYS A 77 -26.98 13.74 -3.02
N ALA A 78 -26.07 12.85 -2.64
CA ALA A 78 -26.22 11.97 -1.49
C ALA A 78 -25.98 12.66 -0.13
N GLY A 79 -25.52 13.92 -0.12
CA GLY A 79 -25.18 14.64 1.11
C GLY A 79 -23.94 14.11 1.83
N THR A 80 -23.10 13.33 1.14
CA THR A 80 -21.89 12.72 1.73
C THR A 80 -20.64 13.58 1.59
N ALA A 81 -20.73 14.68 0.84
CA ALA A 81 -19.66 15.67 0.75
C ALA A 81 -19.59 16.49 2.06
N SER A 82 -18.43 16.47 2.73
CA SER A 82 -18.15 17.28 3.92
C SER A 82 -17.01 18.26 3.66
N PRO A 83 -17.31 19.48 3.19
CA PRO A 83 -16.30 20.51 2.93
C PRO A 83 -15.54 20.96 4.17
N ASN A 84 -14.26 21.29 4.00
CA ASN A 84 -13.45 21.97 5.00
C ASN A 84 -13.03 23.38 4.55
N GLY A 85 -12.38 24.13 5.43
CA GLY A 85 -11.93 25.50 5.13
C GLY A 85 -11.02 25.61 3.90
N GLY A 86 -10.18 24.60 3.63
CA GLY A 86 -9.34 24.55 2.43
C GLY A 86 -10.15 24.39 1.15
N ASP A 87 -11.21 23.57 1.18
CA ASP A 87 -12.14 23.39 0.05
C ASP A 87 -12.88 24.72 -0.25
N HIS A 88 -13.29 25.45 0.78
CA HIS A 88 -13.89 26.79 0.62
C HIS A 88 -12.91 27.80 0.03
N ALA A 89 -11.68 27.87 0.55
CA ALA A 89 -10.66 28.80 0.07
C ALA A 89 -10.29 28.54 -1.40
N ARG A 90 -10.11 27.28 -1.78
CA ARG A 90 -9.85 26.90 -3.18
C ARG A 90 -11.05 27.22 -4.08
N ALA A 91 -12.28 26.96 -3.64
CA ALA A 91 -13.47 27.31 -4.41
C ALA A 91 -13.59 28.82 -4.65
N SER A 92 -13.29 29.64 -3.63
CA SER A 92 -13.25 31.10 -3.78
C SER A 92 -12.18 31.54 -4.77
N ARG A 93 -10.98 30.95 -4.74
CA ARG A 93 -9.93 31.21 -5.74
C ARG A 93 -10.36 30.81 -7.16
N ALA A 94 -11.00 29.66 -7.32
CA ALA A 94 -11.49 29.20 -8.61
C ALA A 94 -12.56 30.15 -9.20
N ARG A 95 -13.43 30.73 -8.35
CA ARG A 95 -14.38 31.78 -8.79
C ARG A 95 -13.70 33.07 -9.21
N ALA A 96 -12.58 33.41 -8.58
CA ALA A 96 -11.78 34.58 -8.90
C ALA A 96 -10.88 34.42 -10.14
N GLY A 97 -11.01 33.32 -10.89
CA GLY A 97 -10.17 33.05 -12.06
C GLY A 97 -8.84 32.36 -11.73
N GLY A 98 -8.80 31.56 -10.65
CA GLY A 98 -7.65 30.74 -10.29
C GLY A 98 -7.19 29.81 -11.43
N PRO A 99 -5.96 29.26 -11.33
CA PRO A 99 -5.31 28.53 -12.40
C PRO A 99 -6.17 27.33 -12.83
N THR A 100 -6.66 27.40 -14.07
CA THR A 100 -7.30 26.30 -14.79
C THR A 100 -6.68 26.27 -16.17
N THR A 101 -6.37 25.08 -16.69
CA THR A 101 -5.94 24.94 -18.08
C THR A 101 -7.20 25.02 -18.94
N SER A 102 -7.29 26.11 -19.72
CA SER A 102 -8.35 26.26 -20.71
C SER A 102 -8.07 25.30 -21.86
N ALA A 103 -8.56 24.06 -21.76
CA ALA A 103 -8.80 23.26 -22.95
C ALA A 103 -9.97 23.93 -23.68
N GLY A 104 -9.74 24.41 -24.90
CA GLY A 104 -10.63 25.28 -25.68
C GLY A 104 -11.96 24.68 -26.13
N ASP A 105 -12.50 23.70 -25.41
CA ASP A 105 -13.75 23.04 -25.75
C ASP A 105 -14.77 23.16 -24.61
N ALA A 106 -16.04 23.15 -24.98
CA ALA A 106 -17.24 23.51 -24.18
C ALA A 106 -17.47 22.74 -22.87
N THR A 107 -16.51 21.95 -22.40
CA THR A 107 -16.54 21.12 -21.19
C THR A 107 -16.04 21.85 -19.93
N GLY A 108 -15.48 23.06 -20.08
CA GLY A 108 -14.91 23.83 -18.98
C GLY A 108 -13.55 23.25 -18.56
N GLY A 109 -12.51 24.09 -18.58
CA GLY A 109 -11.13 23.67 -18.32
C GLY A 109 -10.93 22.88 -17.02
N VAL A 110 -9.83 22.14 -16.92
CA VAL A 110 -9.49 21.36 -15.71
C VAL A 110 -8.54 22.15 -14.81
N VAL A 111 -8.57 21.84 -13.52
CA VAL A 111 -7.62 22.40 -12.55
C VAL A 111 -6.27 21.74 -12.73
N GLU A 112 -5.28 22.52 -13.14
CA GLU A 112 -3.88 22.11 -13.13
C GLU A 112 -3.29 22.39 -11.75
N SER A 113 -2.84 21.34 -11.07
CA SER A 113 -2.30 21.45 -9.72
C SER A 113 -1.21 20.41 -9.48
N PRO A 114 -0.14 20.77 -8.75
CA PRO A 114 0.83 19.79 -8.27
C PRO A 114 0.27 18.90 -7.15
N ASP A 115 -0.88 19.24 -6.57
CA ASP A 115 -1.56 18.42 -5.56
C ASP A 115 -2.42 17.34 -6.26
N PRO A 116 -2.07 16.04 -6.15
CA PRO A 116 -2.81 14.93 -6.76
C PRO A 116 -4.29 14.90 -6.36
N GLN A 117 -4.63 15.42 -5.18
CA GLN A 117 -6.00 15.38 -4.68
C GLN A 117 -6.96 16.36 -5.38
N ILE A 118 -6.42 17.34 -6.10
CA ILE A 118 -7.20 18.35 -6.82
C ILE A 118 -6.81 18.49 -8.29
N HIS A 119 -5.75 17.80 -8.73
CA HIS A 119 -5.33 17.73 -10.12
C HIS A 119 -6.45 17.13 -10.99
N GLY A 120 -6.70 17.72 -12.16
CA GLY A 120 -7.70 17.24 -13.13
C GLY A 120 -9.16 17.52 -12.74
N MET A 121 -9.41 18.23 -11.63
CA MET A 121 -10.77 18.59 -11.22
C MET A 121 -11.45 19.46 -12.29
N GLN A 122 -12.70 19.16 -12.63
CA GLN A 122 -13.46 20.00 -13.57
C GLN A 122 -13.58 21.44 -13.04
N GLY A 123 -13.22 22.42 -13.86
CA GLY A 123 -13.17 23.84 -13.47
C GLY A 123 -14.53 24.41 -13.08
N ALA A 124 -15.62 23.91 -13.67
CA ALA A 124 -16.97 24.26 -13.25
C ALA A 124 -17.25 23.77 -11.81
N GLY A 125 -16.93 22.51 -11.52
CA GLY A 125 -17.06 21.92 -10.19
C GLY A 125 -16.14 22.57 -9.15
N ALA A 126 -14.91 22.91 -9.54
CA ALA A 126 -13.91 23.53 -8.68
C ALA A 126 -14.38 24.83 -8.01
N LYS A 127 -15.38 25.52 -8.59
CA LYS A 127 -16.02 26.71 -8.03
C LYS A 127 -16.95 26.43 -6.85
N THR A 128 -17.08 25.19 -6.38
CA THR A 128 -17.92 24.84 -5.22
C THR A 128 -17.16 24.00 -4.21
N ALA A 129 -17.30 24.33 -2.93
CA ALA A 129 -16.61 23.62 -1.86
C ALA A 129 -17.10 22.17 -1.71
N ALA A 130 -18.39 21.93 -1.98
CA ALA A 130 -18.98 20.59 -1.97
C ALA A 130 -18.35 19.68 -3.04
N TYR A 131 -18.17 20.17 -4.26
CA TYR A 131 -17.50 19.40 -5.32
C TYR A 131 -16.02 19.18 -5.03
N GLN A 132 -15.31 20.21 -4.54
CA GLN A 132 -13.92 20.07 -4.11
C GLN A 132 -13.76 18.97 -3.07
N ALA A 133 -14.62 18.96 -2.06
CA ALA A 133 -14.58 17.99 -0.99
C ALA A 133 -14.90 16.58 -1.50
N ALA A 134 -15.91 16.45 -2.37
CA ALA A 134 -16.30 15.17 -2.95
C ALA A 134 -15.19 14.58 -3.83
N TYR A 135 -14.61 15.39 -4.72
CA TYR A 135 -13.50 15.00 -5.59
C TYR A 135 -12.27 14.58 -4.79
N ARG A 136 -11.85 15.42 -3.83
CA ARG A 136 -10.73 15.13 -2.92
C ARG A 136 -10.94 13.84 -2.14
N SER A 137 -12.17 13.56 -1.71
CA SER A 137 -12.51 12.34 -0.99
C SER A 137 -12.42 11.11 -1.89
N CYS A 138 -12.85 11.21 -3.15
CA CYS A 138 -12.66 10.15 -4.14
C CYS A 138 -11.17 9.87 -4.41
N MET A 139 -10.37 10.92 -4.63
CA MET A 139 -8.93 10.79 -4.85
C MET A 139 -8.22 10.12 -3.67
N ARG A 140 -8.56 10.49 -2.44
CA ARG A 140 -8.02 9.84 -1.23
C ARG A 140 -8.32 8.35 -1.14
N ARG A 141 -9.52 7.93 -1.53
CA ARG A 141 -9.88 6.50 -1.53
C ARG A 141 -9.11 5.71 -2.58
N LYS A 142 -8.62 6.38 -3.63
CA LYS A 142 -7.77 5.80 -4.66
C LYS A 142 -6.28 5.84 -4.33
N GLY A 143 -5.88 6.52 -3.25
CA GLY A 143 -4.49 6.58 -2.78
C GLY A 143 -3.72 7.84 -3.16
N PHE A 144 -4.41 8.91 -3.55
CA PHE A 144 -3.83 10.21 -3.91
C PHE A 144 -4.02 11.26 -2.81
#